data_AF-A0A1I1QI44-F1
#
_entry.id   AF-A0A1I1QI44-F1
#
_cell.length_a   1.000
_cell.length_b   1.000
_cell.length_c   1.000
_cell.angle_alpha   90.00
_cell.angle_beta   90.00
_cell.angle_gamma   90.00
#
_symmetry.space_group_name_H-M   'P 1'
#
loop_
_entity.id
_entity.type
_entity.pdbx_description
1 polymer ?
#
loop_
_entity_poly.entity_id
_entity_poly.type
_entity_poly.pdbx_seq_one_letter_code
_entity_poly.pdbx_strand_id
1 'polypeptide(L)'
;MQKEGYVRCSDEGDLTYVLAFSADPNCNWVTISSELYGDGNPEAETDTARIAKMLKTVCINTIVIDSDCAIMHMYDQKGKPVDVIAIGRAEDYLGNTALNPKKELWESLLGNGTTWETFRKIQQDCYVSAEDGLTKIAPCLCMDENLITFALSELHDYSDTTVTLNFKKTAAHTETKLTMKKGFESVYGELLNQNGFTLLKSKHPYFVRVIDNLMIQSISFAKEKSMDSAHDGFTICVGVNLTSTPMTDFDQTPMTLDNQASMIPMVSFLQSCKLYLNGYADITEKASYFYLKGDSASLKDAFLESKKNLMPFVLEILDQYRTPESLITLHQSLVPYYRDAVILSNNVDAFLSKREAEFPKQFEELISVMGGNPMMKPLLERKKKEALDAFQNEKQWFSDRKPDGKAYHEYMKNANEIKDVNLKTLKKLGLILQ
;
A
#
# COMPACT_ATOMS: atom_id res chain seq x y z
N MET A 1 3.85 22.30 18.32
CA MET A 1 3.18 22.31 17.01
C MET A 1 2.70 23.69 16.60
N GLN A 2 1.58 24.27 17.10
CA GLN A 2 1.12 25.60 16.65
C GLN A 2 2.17 26.73 16.80
N LYS A 3 2.90 26.75 17.92
CA LYS A 3 3.99 27.71 18.15
C LYS A 3 5.17 27.56 17.18
N GLU A 4 5.29 26.40 16.53
CA GLU A 4 6.33 26.11 15.53
C GLU A 4 5.77 26.26 14.11
N GLY A 5 4.60 26.89 13.98
CA GLY A 5 3.95 27.10 12.71
C GLY A 5 3.35 25.83 12.12
N TYR A 6 2.80 24.92 12.95
CA TYR A 6 2.10 23.73 12.47
C TYR A 6 0.66 23.65 13.00
N VAL A 7 -0.28 23.26 12.14
CA VAL A 7 -1.69 23.01 12.48
C VAL A 7 -2.03 21.55 12.22
N ARG A 8 -2.85 20.95 13.09
CA ARG A 8 -3.31 19.56 12.92
C ARG A 8 -4.20 19.43 11.68
N CYS A 9 -4.05 18.36 10.91
CA CYS A 9 -4.91 18.04 9.78
C CYS A 9 -5.40 16.59 9.83
N SER A 10 -6.48 16.30 9.12
CA SER A 10 -7.04 14.95 8.94
C SER A 10 -6.38 14.17 7.80
N ASP A 11 -5.79 14.88 6.84
CA ASP A 11 -5.22 14.31 5.61
C ASP A 11 -3.69 14.16 5.75
N GLU A 12 -2.99 13.80 4.66
CA GLU A 12 -1.53 13.78 4.57
C GLU A 12 -0.96 15.14 5.04
N GLY A 13 -0.09 15.07 6.06
CA GLY A 13 0.56 16.22 6.67
C GLY A 13 1.96 16.46 6.07
N ASP A 14 2.45 17.68 6.22
CA ASP A 14 3.87 18.01 5.94
C ASP A 14 4.79 17.39 7.00
N LEU A 15 4.24 17.05 8.17
CA LEU A 15 4.89 16.41 9.30
C LEU A 15 3.93 15.40 9.92
N THR A 16 4.35 14.16 10.00
CA THR A 16 3.56 13.05 10.54
C THR A 16 4.32 12.41 11.69
N TYR A 17 3.66 12.29 12.84
CA TYR A 17 4.15 11.51 13.97
C TYR A 17 3.25 10.31 14.18
N VAL A 18 3.83 9.16 14.45
CA VAL A 18 3.11 8.02 15.02
C VAL A 18 3.58 7.84 16.45
N LEU A 19 2.63 7.88 17.37
CA LEU A 19 2.81 7.63 18.78
C LEU A 19 2.34 6.22 19.09
N ALA A 20 3.19 5.39 19.69
CA ALA A 20 2.80 4.09 20.22
C ALA A 20 2.80 4.14 21.74
N PHE A 21 1.68 3.74 22.33
CA PHE A 21 1.48 3.68 23.77
C PHE A 21 1.67 2.25 24.26
N SER A 22 2.05 2.10 25.53
CA SER A 22 2.02 0.79 26.18
C SER A 22 0.59 0.22 26.19
N ALA A 23 0.48 -1.09 25.93
CA ALA A 23 -0.77 -1.82 25.88
C ALA A 23 -1.42 -2.01 27.27
N ASP A 24 -0.62 -2.01 28.35
CA ASP A 24 -1.14 -2.03 29.72
C ASP A 24 -1.47 -0.59 30.15
N PRO A 25 -2.72 -0.28 30.55
CA PRO A 25 -3.11 1.05 30.99
C PRO A 25 -2.44 1.50 32.30
N ASN A 26 -1.80 0.59 33.04
CA ASN A 26 -1.04 0.91 34.24
C ASN A 26 0.44 1.25 33.93
N CYS A 27 0.93 0.86 32.76
CA CYS A 27 2.18 1.35 32.22
C CYS A 27 1.89 2.69 31.53
N ASN A 28 2.58 3.75 31.92
CA ASN A 28 2.36 5.09 31.35
C ASN A 28 3.65 5.59 30.71
N TRP A 29 3.88 5.15 29.48
CA TRP A 29 4.96 5.64 28.63
C TRP A 29 4.57 5.59 27.15
N VAL A 30 5.34 6.28 26.31
CA VAL A 30 5.09 6.41 24.86
C VAL A 30 6.41 6.31 24.08
N THR A 31 6.37 5.81 22.85
CA THR A 31 7.45 5.98 21.86
C THR A 31 6.92 6.74 20.65
N ILE A 32 7.82 7.35 19.88
CA ILE A 32 7.50 8.18 18.72
C ILE A 32 8.34 7.82 17.51
N SER A 33 7.72 7.86 16.33
CA SER A 33 8.41 7.81 15.05
C SER A 33 7.88 8.87 14.08
N SER A 34 8.71 9.25 13.12
CA SER A 34 8.42 10.21 12.05
C SER A 34 9.17 9.82 10.79
N GLU A 35 8.58 10.07 9.60
CA GLU A 35 9.23 9.78 8.31
C GLU A 35 10.46 10.67 8.07
N LEU A 36 10.63 11.69 8.91
CA LEU A 36 11.79 12.58 8.93
C LEU A 36 12.98 12.00 9.68
N TYR A 37 12.77 10.98 10.53
CA TYR A 37 13.87 10.37 11.27
C TYR A 37 14.71 9.53 10.31
N GLY A 38 15.91 10.01 9.98
CA GLY A 38 16.92 9.27 9.23
C GLY A 38 17.97 8.63 10.14
N ASP A 39 18.90 7.90 9.52
CA ASP A 39 20.01 7.22 10.21
C ASP A 39 20.82 8.22 11.07
N GLY A 40 21.08 7.85 12.33
CA GLY A 40 21.84 8.69 13.30
C GLY A 40 21.00 9.62 14.19
N ASN A 41 19.70 9.76 13.93
CA ASN A 41 18.66 10.14 14.89
C ASN A 41 18.68 11.49 15.72
N PRO A 42 19.28 12.62 15.31
CA PRO A 42 19.28 13.82 16.17
C PRO A 42 17.89 14.46 16.36
N GLU A 43 17.03 14.32 15.35
CA GLU A 43 15.68 14.89 15.35
C GLU A 43 14.73 14.12 16.28
N ALA A 44 14.80 12.78 16.33
CA ALA A 44 13.90 12.05 17.23
C ALA A 44 14.25 12.23 18.69
N GLU A 45 15.51 12.43 19.07
CA GLU A 45 15.85 12.75 20.47
C GLU A 45 15.18 14.06 20.91
N THR A 46 15.26 15.09 20.06
CA THR A 46 14.65 16.40 20.32
C THR A 46 13.13 16.28 20.40
N ASP A 47 12.53 15.51 19.48
CA ASP A 47 11.08 15.31 19.43
C ASP A 47 10.57 14.44 20.57
N THR A 48 11.29 13.39 20.94
CA THR A 48 11.00 12.52 22.09
C THR A 48 10.97 13.34 23.38
N ALA A 49 12.01 14.15 23.63
CA ALA A 49 12.06 15.04 24.79
C ALA A 49 10.86 16.00 24.83
N ARG A 50 10.55 16.61 23.68
CA ARG A 50 9.42 17.55 23.55
C ARG A 50 8.08 16.87 23.81
N ILE A 51 7.88 15.67 23.27
CA ILE A 51 6.64 14.91 23.37
C ILE A 51 6.43 14.37 24.78
N ALA A 52 7.48 13.88 25.43
CA ALA A 52 7.46 13.52 26.85
C ALA A 52 6.91 14.68 27.71
N LYS A 53 7.40 15.90 27.44
CA LYS A 53 6.93 17.12 28.12
C LYS A 53 5.50 17.51 27.77
N MET A 54 5.08 17.34 26.51
CA MET A 54 3.73 17.69 26.06
C MET A 54 2.67 16.74 26.64
N LEU A 55 2.96 15.44 26.62
CA LEU A 55 2.08 14.40 27.15
C LEU A 55 2.20 14.21 28.66
N LYS A 56 3.24 14.81 29.28
CA LYS A 56 3.58 14.67 30.70
C LYS A 56 3.74 13.19 31.09
N THR A 57 4.38 12.43 30.22
CA THR A 57 4.60 10.99 30.39
C THR A 57 6.06 10.64 30.09
N VAL A 58 6.47 9.43 30.47
CA VAL A 58 7.81 8.92 30.11
C VAL A 58 7.83 8.61 28.62
N CYS A 59 8.91 8.96 27.93
CA CYS A 59 9.07 8.65 26.52
C CYS A 59 10.34 7.84 26.30
N ILE A 60 10.26 6.80 25.47
CA ILE A 60 11.42 5.99 25.09
C ILE A 60 11.73 6.25 23.63
N ASN A 61 13.00 6.49 23.30
CA ASN A 61 13.51 6.56 21.93
C ASN A 61 14.44 5.37 21.69
N THR A 62 14.17 4.58 20.65
CA THR A 62 15.03 3.46 20.24
C THR A 62 15.87 3.88 19.05
N ILE A 63 17.17 3.62 19.12
CA ILE A 63 18.15 3.89 18.07
C ILE A 63 18.85 2.59 17.72
N VAL A 64 18.68 2.11 16.50
CA VAL A 64 19.49 0.99 15.98
C VAL A 64 20.78 1.58 15.42
N ILE A 65 21.93 1.15 15.94
CA ILE A 65 23.25 1.62 15.49
C ILE A 65 23.72 0.76 14.31
N ASP A 66 23.58 -0.55 14.44
CA ASP A 66 23.86 -1.54 13.41
C ASP A 66 22.97 -2.78 13.69
N SER A 67 23.00 -3.76 12.79
CA SER A 67 22.29 -5.03 12.86
C SER A 67 22.44 -5.78 14.20
N ASP A 68 23.54 -5.57 14.93
CA ASP A 68 23.85 -6.24 16.20
C ASP A 68 23.86 -5.33 17.43
N CYS A 69 23.52 -4.04 17.31
CA CYS A 69 23.45 -3.12 18.45
C CYS A 69 22.31 -2.08 18.35
N ALA A 70 21.51 -1.97 19.42
CA ALA A 70 20.52 -0.92 19.60
C ALA A 70 20.61 -0.25 20.98
N ILE A 71 20.20 1.01 21.07
CA ILE A 71 20.16 1.81 22.30
C ILE A 71 18.75 2.33 22.53
N MET A 72 18.28 2.27 23.77
CA MET A 72 16.99 2.84 24.18
C MET A 72 17.22 3.94 25.21
N HIS A 73 16.89 5.18 24.84
CA HIS A 73 16.98 6.35 25.70
C HIS A 73 15.63 6.64 26.37
N MET A 74 15.65 6.83 27.69
CA MET A 74 14.48 7.20 28.48
C MET A 74 14.48 8.70 28.78
N TYR A 75 13.34 9.35 28.52
CA TYR A 75 13.08 10.75 28.84
C TYR A 75 11.95 10.86 29.86
N ASP A 76 12.14 11.71 30.87
CA ASP A 76 11.11 11.97 31.89
C ASP A 76 9.99 12.90 31.38
N GLN A 77 8.97 13.09 32.21
CA GLN A 77 7.82 13.97 31.94
C GLN A 77 8.20 15.46 31.76
N LYS A 78 9.45 15.84 32.01
CA LYS A 78 9.99 17.19 31.77
C LYS A 78 10.78 17.26 30.46
N GLY A 79 10.92 16.14 29.76
CA GLY A 79 11.70 16.01 28.53
C GLY A 79 13.19 15.88 28.77
N LYS A 80 13.63 15.48 29.98
CA LYS A 80 15.06 15.30 30.26
C LYS A 80 15.46 13.83 30.08
N PRO A 81 16.61 13.54 29.46
CA PRO A 81 17.15 12.20 29.45
C PRO A 81 17.49 11.78 30.88
N VAL A 82 16.97 10.64 31.32
CA VAL A 82 17.10 10.16 32.70
C VAL A 82 17.81 8.82 32.83
N ASP A 83 17.74 7.99 31.79
CA ASP A 83 18.43 6.71 31.74
C ASP A 83 18.57 6.18 30.31
N VAL A 84 19.40 5.16 30.14
CA VAL A 84 19.67 4.52 28.85
C VAL A 84 20.00 3.04 29.06
N ILE A 85 19.58 2.20 28.13
CA ILE A 85 20.02 0.80 28.00
C ILE A 85 20.52 0.55 26.59
N ALA A 86 21.33 -0.49 26.44
CA ALA A 86 21.69 -1.03 25.14
C ALA A 86 21.36 -2.52 25.05
N ILE A 87 21.10 -2.98 23.83
CA ILE A 87 20.73 -4.34 23.47
C ILE A 87 21.67 -4.83 22.38
N GLY A 88 22.17 -6.05 22.55
CA GLY A 88 23.19 -6.62 21.67
C GLY A 88 24.60 -6.18 22.03
N ARG A 89 25.46 -6.05 21.02
CA ARG A 89 26.92 -5.88 21.15
C ARG A 89 27.36 -4.45 21.42
N ALA A 90 26.75 -3.83 22.42
CA ALA A 90 26.99 -2.42 22.75
C ALA A 90 28.46 -2.09 23.09
N GLU A 91 29.21 -3.07 23.62
CA GLU A 91 30.64 -2.93 23.95
C GLU A 91 31.51 -2.63 22.72
N ASP A 92 31.13 -3.12 21.54
CA ASP A 92 31.86 -2.92 20.29
C ASP A 92 31.69 -1.46 19.76
N TYR A 93 30.62 -0.78 20.16
CA TYR A 93 30.26 0.57 19.68
C TYR A 93 30.46 1.67 20.74
N LEU A 94 30.21 1.38 22.01
CA LEU A 94 30.25 2.32 23.13
C LEU A 94 31.54 2.23 23.97
N GLY A 95 32.43 1.29 23.61
CA GLY A 95 33.64 0.97 24.36
C GLY A 95 33.34 0.40 25.75
N ASN A 96 34.30 0.51 26.68
CA ASN A 96 34.17 0.03 28.07
C ASN A 96 33.17 0.83 28.95
N THR A 97 32.23 1.56 28.34
CA THR A 97 31.21 2.31 29.07
C THR A 97 30.10 1.36 29.49
N ALA A 98 30.19 0.82 30.70
CA ALA A 98 29.12 -0.01 31.25
C ALA A 98 27.84 0.81 31.46
N LEU A 99 26.82 0.55 30.64
CA LEU A 99 25.48 1.08 30.86
C LEU A 99 24.83 0.32 32.02
N ASN A 100 24.72 0.99 33.17
CA ASN A 100 24.08 0.46 34.37
C ASN A 100 22.70 1.11 34.55
N PRO A 101 21.64 0.54 33.96
CA PRO A 101 20.29 1.08 34.09
C PRO A 101 19.80 1.07 35.53
N LYS A 102 19.08 2.12 35.88
CA LYS A 102 18.52 2.35 37.21
C LYS A 102 17.26 1.52 37.39
N LYS A 103 17.30 0.57 38.32
CA LYS A 103 16.19 -0.33 38.63
C LYS A 103 14.89 0.43 38.84
N GLU A 104 14.93 1.50 39.62
CA GLU A 104 13.75 2.27 40.03
C GLU A 104 13.01 2.91 38.85
N LEU A 105 13.73 3.25 37.77
CA LEU A 105 13.14 3.88 36.59
C LEU A 105 12.51 2.83 35.68
N TRP A 106 13.27 1.81 35.30
CA TRP A 106 12.81 0.79 34.36
C TRP A 106 11.77 -0.15 34.96
N GLU A 107 11.91 -0.54 36.23
CA GLU A 107 10.94 -1.40 36.92
C GLU A 107 9.55 -0.76 36.96
N SER A 108 9.45 0.58 36.98
CA SER A 108 8.18 1.30 36.93
C SER A 108 7.44 1.21 35.58
N LEU A 109 8.14 0.80 34.52
CA LEU A 109 7.59 0.65 33.17
C LEU A 109 7.25 -0.81 32.83
N LEU A 110 7.62 -1.76 33.69
CA LEU A 110 7.43 -3.18 33.43
C LEU A 110 5.97 -3.60 33.59
N GLY A 111 5.55 -4.51 32.72
CA GLY A 111 4.20 -5.08 32.75
C GLY A 111 3.92 -6.03 33.89
N ASN A 112 2.63 -6.24 34.16
CA ASN A 112 2.16 -7.24 35.12
C ASN A 112 2.73 -8.62 34.76
N GLY A 113 3.61 -9.15 35.63
CA GLY A 113 4.27 -10.46 35.45
C GLY A 113 5.73 -10.41 35.02
N THR A 114 6.28 -9.23 34.71
CA THR A 114 7.71 -9.06 34.43
C THR A 114 8.45 -8.49 35.64
N THR A 115 9.52 -9.16 36.07
CA THR A 115 10.38 -8.65 37.15
C THR A 115 11.59 -7.93 36.57
N TRP A 116 12.19 -7.03 37.36
CA TRP A 116 13.46 -6.38 37.02
C TRP A 116 14.55 -7.39 36.63
N GLU A 117 14.63 -8.52 37.31
CA GLU A 117 15.63 -9.55 37.07
C GLU A 117 15.40 -10.25 35.72
N THR A 118 14.13 -10.48 35.35
CA THR A 118 13.77 -11.00 34.03
C THR A 118 14.14 -10.00 32.93
N PHE A 119 13.78 -8.73 33.11
CA PHE A 119 14.13 -7.66 32.19
C PHE A 119 15.66 -7.53 32.00
N ARG A 120 16.42 -7.53 33.10
CA ARG A 120 17.89 -7.47 33.06
C ARG A 120 18.52 -8.67 32.39
N LYS A 121 17.98 -9.88 32.62
CA LYS A 121 18.47 -11.08 31.96
C LYS A 121 18.33 -10.98 30.44
N ILE A 122 17.20 -10.48 29.95
CA ILE A 122 16.97 -10.26 28.52
C ILE A 122 17.92 -9.17 28.00
N GLN A 123 17.99 -8.02 28.69
CA GLN A 123 18.84 -6.90 28.27
C GLN A 123 20.33 -7.27 28.16
N GLN A 124 20.82 -8.18 29.01
CA GLN A 124 22.22 -8.61 29.05
C GLN A 124 22.52 -9.87 28.24
N ASP A 125 21.54 -10.44 27.53
CA ASP A 125 21.72 -11.65 26.76
C ASP A 125 22.54 -11.39 25.48
N CYS A 126 23.16 -12.43 24.95
CA CYS A 126 24.00 -12.35 23.76
C CYS A 126 23.17 -12.59 22.50
N TYR A 127 22.63 -11.52 21.93
CA TYR A 127 21.90 -11.59 20.66
C TYR A 127 22.82 -11.46 19.45
N VAL A 128 22.54 -12.24 18.41
CA VAL A 128 23.23 -12.12 17.10
C VAL A 128 22.74 -10.88 16.35
N SER A 129 21.47 -10.52 16.53
CA SER A 129 20.89 -9.28 16.03
C SER A 129 20.26 -8.47 17.17
N ALA A 130 20.36 -7.15 17.14
CA ALA A 130 19.70 -6.28 18.09
C ALA A 130 18.16 -6.40 18.03
N GLU A 131 17.61 -6.68 16.84
CA GLU A 131 16.16 -6.87 16.66
C GLU A 131 15.63 -8.03 17.50
N ASP A 132 16.34 -9.17 17.53
CA ASP A 132 15.95 -10.31 18.38
C ASP A 132 15.85 -9.93 19.86
N GLY A 133 16.76 -9.08 20.32
CA GLY A 133 16.77 -8.59 21.69
C GLY A 133 15.66 -7.58 21.97
N LEU A 134 15.42 -6.66 21.04
CA LEU A 134 14.33 -5.70 21.13
C LEU A 134 12.97 -6.42 21.16
N THR A 135 12.73 -7.37 20.26
CA THR A 135 11.52 -8.21 20.22
C THR A 135 11.27 -8.92 21.55
N LYS A 136 12.31 -9.39 22.25
CA LYS A 136 12.18 -10.00 23.57
C LYS A 136 11.95 -9.00 24.70
N ILE A 137 12.45 -7.77 24.57
CA ILE A 137 12.21 -6.69 25.54
C ILE A 137 10.81 -6.08 25.39
N ALA A 138 10.26 -5.99 24.18
CA ALA A 138 8.98 -5.32 23.94
C ALA A 138 7.85 -5.80 24.89
N PRO A 139 7.63 -7.12 25.10
CA PRO A 139 6.61 -7.60 26.03
C PRO A 139 6.86 -7.17 27.48
N CYS A 140 8.14 -7.08 27.89
CA CYS A 140 8.51 -6.62 29.23
C CYS A 140 8.02 -5.20 29.50
N LEU A 141 8.01 -4.36 28.46
CA LEU A 141 7.60 -2.95 28.52
C LEU A 141 6.13 -2.75 28.12
N CYS A 142 5.34 -3.82 28.01
CA CYS A 142 3.96 -3.81 27.51
C CYS A 142 3.82 -3.20 26.11
N MET A 143 4.77 -3.48 25.22
CA MET A 143 4.77 -3.03 23.84
C MET A 143 4.61 -4.21 22.90
N ASP A 144 3.88 -4.00 21.79
CA ASP A 144 3.85 -4.95 20.68
C ASP A 144 5.25 -5.04 20.05
N GLU A 145 5.72 -6.26 19.78
CA GLU A 145 7.05 -6.51 19.22
C GLU A 145 7.28 -5.80 17.88
N ASN A 146 6.24 -5.56 17.09
CA ASN A 146 6.35 -4.84 15.82
C ASN A 146 6.54 -3.33 16.01
N LEU A 147 6.29 -2.81 17.21
CA LEU A 147 6.38 -1.39 17.54
C LEU A 147 7.73 -1.00 18.16
N ILE A 148 8.59 -1.94 18.55
CA ILE A 148 9.86 -1.60 19.22
C ILE A 148 11.00 -1.32 18.23
N THR A 149 10.96 -1.95 17.05
CA THR A 149 11.92 -1.76 15.94
C THR A 149 11.52 -0.61 15.01
N PHE A 150 10.27 -0.16 15.10
CA PHE A 150 9.65 1.06 14.56
C PHE A 150 10.25 1.64 13.26
N ALA A 151 9.98 1.00 12.12
CA ALA A 151 10.01 1.64 10.81
C ALA A 151 8.58 2.01 10.37
N LEU A 152 8.30 3.31 10.19
CA LEU A 152 7.00 3.81 9.71
C LEU A 152 6.49 3.13 8.43
N SER A 153 7.40 2.63 7.60
CA SER A 153 7.10 2.00 6.33
C SER A 153 6.57 0.56 6.43
N GLU A 154 6.50 -0.01 7.64
CA GLU A 154 6.08 -1.40 7.92
C GLU A 154 4.74 -1.48 8.69
N LEU A 155 4.15 -0.34 9.05
CA LEU A 155 2.82 -0.28 9.67
C LEU A 155 1.74 -0.59 8.63
N HIS A 156 1.43 -1.88 8.45
CA HIS A 156 0.35 -2.32 7.57
C HIS A 156 -1.03 -2.36 8.24
N ASP A 157 -1.10 -2.36 9.57
CA ASP A 157 -2.36 -2.32 10.32
C ASP A 157 -2.21 -1.46 11.58
N TYR A 158 -3.09 -0.48 11.76
CA TYR A 158 -3.11 0.39 12.94
C TYR A 158 -3.57 -0.43 14.15
N SER A 159 -2.69 -0.67 15.12
CA SER A 159 -3.07 -1.28 16.40
C SER A 159 -3.86 -0.28 17.27
N ASP A 160 -4.70 -0.78 18.17
CA ASP A 160 -5.46 0.03 19.15
C ASP A 160 -4.57 0.87 20.08
N THR A 161 -3.25 0.63 20.08
CA THR A 161 -2.25 1.30 20.90
C THR A 161 -1.47 2.38 20.14
N THR A 162 -1.83 2.66 18.89
CA THR A 162 -1.14 3.67 18.06
C THR A 162 -2.02 4.86 17.72
N VAL A 163 -1.43 6.06 17.68
CA VAL A 163 -2.08 7.30 17.27
C VAL A 163 -1.21 8.03 16.26
N THR A 164 -1.75 8.22 15.06
CA THR A 164 -1.13 9.04 14.02
C THR A 164 -1.57 10.51 14.14
N LEU A 165 -0.60 11.41 14.16
CA LEU A 165 -0.80 12.85 14.20
C LEU A 165 -0.21 13.50 12.96
N ASN A 166 -1.09 14.00 12.09
CA ASN A 166 -0.70 14.74 10.88
C ASN A 166 -0.74 16.25 11.14
N PHE A 167 0.29 16.95 10.69
CA PHE A 167 0.44 18.39 10.82
C PHE A 167 0.78 19.04 9.47
N LYS A 168 0.16 20.18 9.19
CA LYS A 168 0.49 21.06 8.06
C LYS A 168 1.16 22.33 8.56
N LYS A 169 2.14 22.84 7.82
CA LYS A 169 2.81 24.11 8.16
C LYS A 169 1.86 25.29 7.92
N THR A 170 1.89 26.30 8.78
CA THR A 170 1.06 27.50 8.64
C THR A 170 1.57 28.39 7.53
N ALA A 171 0.65 29.06 6.83
CA ALA A 171 0.89 29.85 5.61
C ALA A 171 1.95 30.98 5.73
N ALA A 172 2.39 31.33 6.95
CA ALA A 172 3.45 32.32 7.17
C ALA A 172 4.87 31.76 6.94
N HIS A 173 5.03 30.42 6.86
CA HIS A 173 6.32 29.74 6.68
C HIS A 173 6.34 28.76 5.49
N THR A 174 5.41 28.92 4.55
CA THR A 174 5.26 28.05 3.39
C THR A 174 6.07 28.57 2.20
N GLU A 175 7.23 27.98 1.94
CA GLU A 175 7.41 27.46 0.58
C GLU A 175 6.41 26.30 0.45
N THR A 176 5.49 26.41 -0.49
CA THR A 176 4.42 25.40 -0.62
C THR A 176 5.05 24.16 -1.27
N LYS A 177 5.60 23.26 -0.45
CA LYS A 177 6.16 21.99 -0.91
C LYS A 177 5.11 21.25 -1.72
N LEU A 178 5.47 20.88 -2.95
CA LEU A 178 4.58 20.13 -3.84
C LEU A 178 4.38 18.74 -3.24
N THR A 179 3.13 18.38 -2.95
CA THR A 179 2.79 17.03 -2.52
C THR A 179 2.45 16.15 -3.71
N MET A 180 2.54 14.83 -3.56
CA MET A 180 2.15 13.86 -4.60
C MET A 180 0.74 14.13 -5.15
N LYS A 181 -0.24 14.32 -4.25
CA LYS A 181 -1.63 14.62 -4.63
C LYS A 181 -1.74 15.89 -5.47
N LYS A 182 -1.16 17.01 -5.01
CA LYS A 182 -1.21 18.29 -5.73
C LYS A 182 -0.44 18.25 -7.06
N GLY A 183 0.70 17.55 -7.08
CA GLY A 183 1.50 17.36 -8.28
C GLY A 183 0.72 16.58 -9.34
N PHE A 184 0.11 15.46 -8.95
CA PHE A 184 -0.73 14.68 -9.85
C PHE A 184 -1.93 15.46 -10.36
N GLU A 185 -2.68 16.14 -9.49
CA GLU A 185 -3.84 16.96 -9.89
C GLU A 185 -3.43 18.09 -10.86
N SER A 186 -2.34 18.81 -10.55
CA SER A 186 -1.91 19.96 -11.36
C SER A 186 -1.26 19.58 -12.69
N VAL A 187 -0.50 18.48 -12.74
CA VAL A 187 0.20 18.05 -13.96
C VAL A 187 -0.75 17.33 -14.91
N TYR A 188 -1.62 16.45 -14.40
CA TYR A 188 -2.47 15.59 -15.24
C TYR A 188 -3.86 16.16 -15.46
N GLY A 189 -4.36 17.03 -14.59
CA GLY A 189 -5.76 17.45 -14.58
C GLY A 189 -6.26 18.02 -15.90
N GLU A 190 -5.50 18.91 -16.54
CA GLU A 190 -5.89 19.46 -17.85
C GLU A 190 -6.02 18.38 -18.92
N LEU A 191 -5.01 17.51 -19.05
CA LEU A 191 -4.99 16.43 -20.03
C LEU A 191 -6.16 15.47 -19.80
N LEU A 192 -6.39 15.07 -18.55
CA LEU A 192 -7.43 14.11 -18.20
C LEU A 192 -8.83 14.70 -18.37
N ASN A 193 -9.04 15.96 -18.01
CA ASN A 193 -10.29 16.67 -18.26
C ASN A 193 -10.61 16.78 -19.76
N GLN A 194 -9.60 17.08 -20.60
CA GLN A 194 -9.76 17.11 -22.07
C GLN A 194 -10.15 15.73 -22.64
N ASN A 195 -9.80 14.64 -21.96
CA ASN A 195 -10.14 13.27 -22.34
C ASN A 195 -11.40 12.71 -21.62
N GLY A 196 -12.20 13.61 -21.01
CA GLY A 196 -13.49 13.28 -20.41
C GLY A 196 -13.43 12.71 -18.99
N PHE A 197 -12.27 12.71 -18.35
CA PHE A 197 -12.15 12.32 -16.94
C PHE A 197 -12.50 13.50 -16.02
N THR A 198 -13.03 13.18 -14.84
CA THR A 198 -13.32 14.14 -13.79
C THR A 198 -12.59 13.70 -12.52
N LEU A 199 -11.95 14.65 -11.83
CA LEU A 199 -11.38 14.41 -10.51
C LEU A 199 -12.51 14.20 -9.49
N LEU A 200 -12.50 13.05 -8.81
CA LEU A 200 -13.47 12.74 -7.77
C LEU A 200 -13.19 13.48 -6.46
N LYS A 201 -14.27 13.77 -5.72
CA LYS A 201 -14.22 14.31 -4.36
C LYS A 201 -13.95 13.19 -3.35
N SER A 202 -12.73 12.68 -3.36
CA SER A 202 -12.27 11.58 -2.50
C SER A 202 -10.97 11.90 -1.76
N LYS A 203 -10.63 11.09 -0.76
CA LYS A 203 -9.38 11.22 0.01
C LYS A 203 -8.15 11.12 -0.91
N HIS A 204 -8.12 10.11 -1.78
CA HIS A 204 -7.08 9.90 -2.78
C HIS A 204 -7.48 10.46 -4.15
N PRO A 205 -6.52 10.93 -4.98
CA PRO A 205 -6.85 11.55 -6.24
C PRO A 205 -7.15 10.49 -7.31
N TYR A 206 -8.42 10.39 -7.69
CA TYR A 206 -8.88 9.56 -8.79
C TYR A 206 -9.51 10.43 -9.88
N PHE A 207 -8.98 10.31 -11.09
CA PHE A 207 -9.65 10.79 -12.29
C PHE A 207 -10.50 9.67 -12.85
N VAL A 208 -11.80 9.90 -12.98
CA VAL A 208 -12.75 8.88 -13.43
C VAL A 208 -13.58 9.41 -14.59
N ARG A 209 -13.81 8.56 -15.59
CA ARG A 209 -14.86 8.76 -16.61
C ARG A 209 -15.80 7.57 -16.65
N VAL A 210 -17.07 7.84 -16.91
CA VAL A 210 -18.08 6.82 -17.16
C VAL A 210 -18.48 6.89 -18.63
N ILE A 211 -18.53 5.74 -19.29
CA ILE A 211 -18.88 5.62 -20.71
C ILE A 211 -20.19 4.85 -20.80
N ASP A 212 -21.19 5.48 -21.42
CA ASP A 212 -22.54 4.94 -21.68
C ASP A 212 -23.25 4.35 -20.46
N ASN A 213 -22.91 4.81 -19.25
CA ASN A 213 -23.36 4.21 -17.99
C ASN A 213 -23.09 2.69 -17.90
N LEU A 214 -22.08 2.19 -18.63
CA LEU A 214 -21.72 0.78 -18.68
C LEU A 214 -20.30 0.55 -18.16
N MET A 215 -19.38 1.43 -18.52
CA MET A 215 -17.96 1.31 -18.18
C MET A 215 -17.53 2.41 -17.21
N ILE A 216 -16.64 2.06 -16.29
CA ILE A 216 -15.92 2.98 -15.41
C ILE A 216 -14.45 2.86 -15.76
N GLN A 217 -13.83 3.97 -16.13
CA GLN A 217 -12.38 4.04 -16.31
C GLN A 217 -11.79 5.01 -15.30
N SER A 218 -10.75 4.55 -14.61
CA SER A 218 -10.12 5.27 -13.51
C SER A 218 -8.61 5.38 -13.71
N ILE A 219 -8.05 6.52 -13.34
CA ILE A 219 -6.62 6.79 -13.35
C ILE A 219 -6.24 7.39 -12.00
N SER A 220 -5.21 6.84 -11.38
CA SER A 220 -4.61 7.34 -10.14
C SER A 220 -3.12 7.01 -10.13
N PHE A 221 -2.46 7.12 -8.98
CA PHE A 221 -1.07 6.71 -8.80
C PHE A 221 -0.88 5.90 -7.52
N ALA A 222 0.15 5.07 -7.51
CA ALA A 222 0.67 4.39 -6.33
C ALA A 222 2.08 4.89 -6.03
N LYS A 223 2.41 5.08 -4.75
CA LYS A 223 3.79 5.32 -4.31
C LYS A 223 4.58 4.02 -4.45
N GLU A 224 5.83 4.13 -4.85
CA GLU A 224 6.78 3.01 -4.94
C GLU A 224 8.01 3.31 -4.09
N LYS A 225 8.60 2.27 -3.50
CA LYS A 225 9.89 2.40 -2.81
C LYS A 225 11.02 2.34 -3.85
N SER A 226 11.95 3.29 -3.78
CA SER A 226 13.20 3.22 -4.53
C SER A 226 14.18 2.25 -3.83
N MET A 227 15.11 1.67 -4.59
CA MET A 227 16.26 0.97 -4.00
C MET A 227 17.30 1.94 -3.42
N ASP A 228 17.28 3.20 -3.84
CA ASP A 228 18.07 4.28 -3.27
C ASP A 228 17.23 5.03 -2.23
N SER A 229 17.67 5.03 -0.96
CA SER A 229 16.98 5.66 0.17
C SER A 229 16.84 7.17 0.04
N ALA A 230 17.62 7.82 -0.83
CA ALA A 230 17.49 9.25 -1.14
C ALA A 230 16.29 9.57 -2.06
N HIS A 231 15.66 8.56 -2.66
CA HIS A 231 14.62 8.72 -3.66
C HIS A 231 13.30 8.06 -3.25
N ASP A 232 12.19 8.69 -3.64
CA ASP A 232 10.86 8.08 -3.64
C ASP A 232 10.42 7.83 -5.09
N GLY A 233 9.47 6.91 -5.27
CA GLY A 233 8.95 6.56 -6.59
C GLY A 233 7.43 6.64 -6.67
N PHE A 234 6.91 6.61 -7.90
CA PHE A 234 5.51 6.34 -8.16
C PHE A 234 5.29 5.67 -9.51
N THR A 235 4.15 5.01 -9.65
CA THR A 235 3.61 4.52 -10.92
C THR A 235 2.17 4.95 -11.09
N ILE A 236 1.72 5.05 -12.34
CA ILE A 236 0.32 5.29 -12.66
C ILE A 236 -0.45 3.99 -12.49
N CYS A 237 -1.66 4.06 -11.94
CA CYS A 237 -2.59 2.93 -11.85
C CYS A 237 -3.79 3.19 -12.74
N VAL A 238 -4.20 2.19 -13.51
CA VAL A 238 -5.36 2.24 -14.40
C VAL A 238 -6.40 1.22 -13.98
N GLY A 239 -7.67 1.58 -14.06
CA GLY A 239 -8.79 0.67 -13.86
C GLY A 239 -9.75 0.73 -15.03
N VAL A 240 -10.20 -0.43 -15.49
CA VAL A 240 -11.26 -0.57 -16.50
C VAL A 240 -12.28 -1.57 -15.96
N ASN A 241 -13.41 -1.04 -15.50
CA ASN A 241 -14.41 -1.78 -14.76
C ASN A 241 -15.79 -1.61 -15.39
N LEU A 242 -16.70 -2.53 -15.06
CA LEU A 242 -18.10 -2.41 -15.43
C LEU A 242 -18.84 -1.68 -14.30
N THR A 243 -19.84 -0.88 -14.66
CA THR A 243 -20.70 -0.23 -13.66
C THR A 243 -21.45 -1.23 -12.78
N SER A 244 -21.65 -2.47 -13.25
CA SER A 244 -22.36 -3.55 -12.56
C SER A 244 -21.47 -4.48 -11.72
N THR A 245 -20.19 -4.16 -11.55
CA THR A 245 -19.25 -4.93 -10.71
C THR A 245 -18.96 -4.18 -9.41
N PRO A 246 -18.36 -4.84 -8.39
CA PRO A 246 -17.85 -4.13 -7.22
C PRO A 246 -16.99 -2.93 -7.63
N MET A 247 -17.23 -1.79 -6.98
CA MET A 247 -16.59 -0.53 -7.31
C MET A 247 -15.28 -0.38 -6.53
N THR A 248 -14.29 0.27 -7.13
CA THR A 248 -13.10 0.75 -6.42
C THR A 248 -13.50 1.65 -5.24
N ASP A 249 -12.88 1.42 -4.08
CA ASP A 249 -12.98 2.34 -2.96
C ASP A 249 -12.04 3.53 -3.20
N PHE A 250 -12.62 4.65 -3.63
CA PHE A 250 -11.88 5.87 -3.98
C PHE A 250 -11.32 6.61 -2.75
N ASP A 251 -11.74 6.26 -1.53
CA ASP A 251 -11.18 6.82 -0.29
C ASP A 251 -9.96 6.03 0.21
N GLN A 252 -9.55 5.00 -0.51
CA GLN A 252 -8.34 4.22 -0.28
C GLN A 252 -7.31 4.42 -1.39
N THR A 253 -6.09 3.94 -1.18
CA THR A 253 -5.05 3.93 -2.23
C THR A 253 -5.37 2.86 -3.28
N PRO A 254 -4.87 2.97 -4.53
CA PRO A 254 -5.02 1.90 -5.52
C PRO A 254 -4.43 0.56 -5.10
N MET A 255 -3.50 0.54 -4.14
CA MET A 255 -2.73 -0.63 -3.73
C MET A 255 -3.34 -1.41 -2.56
N THR A 256 -4.51 -1.05 -2.04
CA THR A 256 -5.19 -1.89 -1.03
C THR A 256 -5.64 -3.22 -1.65
N LEU A 257 -5.72 -4.28 -0.84
CA LEU A 257 -6.13 -5.61 -1.32
C LEU A 257 -7.46 -5.56 -2.09
N ASP A 258 -8.43 -4.79 -1.60
CA ASP A 258 -9.73 -4.63 -2.24
C ASP A 258 -9.65 -3.90 -3.59
N ASN A 259 -8.78 -2.88 -3.71
CA ASN A 259 -8.65 -2.08 -4.92
C ASN A 259 -7.78 -2.75 -5.99
N GLN A 260 -6.85 -3.64 -5.62
CA GLN A 260 -5.94 -4.30 -6.56
C GLN A 260 -6.66 -5.18 -7.60
N ALA A 261 -7.90 -5.61 -7.33
CA ALA A 261 -8.72 -6.28 -8.34
C ALA A 261 -9.16 -5.30 -9.45
N SER A 262 -9.40 -4.03 -9.12
CA SER A 262 -10.02 -3.07 -10.05
C SER A 262 -9.05 -2.01 -10.56
N MET A 263 -7.88 -1.89 -9.95
CA MET A 263 -6.82 -0.93 -10.26
C MET A 263 -5.50 -1.67 -10.43
N ILE A 264 -4.87 -1.49 -11.60
CA ILE A 264 -3.64 -2.18 -11.97
C ILE A 264 -2.53 -1.15 -12.16
N PRO A 265 -1.40 -1.26 -11.45
CA PRO A 265 -0.20 -0.46 -11.72
C PRO A 265 0.28 -0.65 -13.16
N MET A 266 0.78 0.40 -13.81
CA MET A 266 1.22 0.33 -15.20
C MET A 266 2.38 -0.65 -15.39
N VAL A 267 3.23 -0.85 -14.39
CA VAL A 267 4.25 -1.90 -14.38
C VAL A 267 3.62 -3.28 -14.58
N SER A 268 2.63 -3.64 -13.76
CA SER A 268 1.92 -4.92 -13.84
C SER A 268 1.07 -5.04 -15.10
N PHE A 269 0.47 -3.93 -15.54
CA PHE A 269 -0.33 -3.89 -16.75
C PHE A 269 0.54 -4.16 -17.99
N LEU A 270 1.66 -3.46 -18.14
CA LEU A 270 2.62 -3.67 -19.23
C LEU A 270 3.18 -5.09 -19.23
N GLN A 271 3.54 -5.61 -18.05
CA GLN A 271 3.99 -6.99 -17.88
C GLN A 271 2.97 -8.00 -18.40
N SER A 272 1.67 -7.71 -18.24
CA SER A 272 0.59 -8.60 -18.64
C SER A 272 0.11 -8.41 -20.08
N CYS A 273 0.21 -7.19 -20.64
CA CYS A 273 -0.36 -6.86 -21.95
C CYS A 273 0.47 -7.29 -23.15
N LYS A 274 1.79 -7.51 -23.03
CA LYS A 274 2.68 -8.22 -23.98
C LYS A 274 4.16 -7.96 -23.63
N LEU A 275 5.00 -8.91 -24.08
CA LEU A 275 6.44 -8.83 -24.42
C LEU A 275 7.43 -9.36 -23.36
N TYR A 276 8.09 -10.45 -23.73
CA TYR A 276 9.53 -10.66 -23.57
C TYR A 276 10.32 -9.39 -24.00
N LEU A 277 10.21 -8.30 -23.25
CA LEU A 277 11.28 -7.30 -23.14
C LEU A 277 12.32 -7.88 -22.18
N ASN A 278 13.55 -7.37 -22.22
CA ASN A 278 14.76 -8.03 -21.72
C ASN A 278 14.89 -8.03 -20.17
N GLY A 279 13.85 -8.43 -19.46
CA GLY A 279 13.81 -8.52 -18.00
C GLY A 279 12.88 -7.49 -17.35
N TYR A 280 12.57 -7.73 -16.07
CA TYR A 280 11.69 -6.88 -15.24
C TYR A 280 12.17 -5.42 -15.15
N ALA A 281 13.49 -5.20 -15.20
CA ALA A 281 14.12 -3.87 -15.13
C ALA A 281 13.66 -2.92 -16.27
N ASP A 282 13.56 -3.41 -17.51
CA ASP A 282 13.15 -2.61 -18.68
C ASP A 282 11.70 -2.08 -18.57
N ILE A 283 10.85 -2.75 -17.79
CA ILE A 283 9.44 -2.37 -17.61
C ILE A 283 9.32 -1.34 -16.49
N THR A 284 10.03 -1.56 -15.38
CA THR A 284 10.10 -0.60 -14.27
C THR A 284 10.61 0.75 -14.76
N GLU A 285 11.67 0.80 -15.56
CA GLU A 285 12.19 2.06 -16.13
C GLU A 285 11.16 2.83 -16.98
N LYS A 286 10.16 2.16 -17.55
CA LYS A 286 9.15 2.79 -18.42
C LYS A 286 7.89 3.24 -17.67
N ALA A 287 7.58 2.59 -16.55
CA ALA A 287 6.33 2.79 -15.83
C ALA A 287 6.49 3.32 -14.40
N SER A 288 7.71 3.36 -13.87
CA SER A 288 8.06 3.91 -12.57
C SER A 288 8.89 5.17 -12.73
N TYR A 289 8.59 6.18 -11.93
CA TYR A 289 9.23 7.49 -11.98
C TYR A 289 9.69 7.88 -10.59
N PHE A 290 10.97 8.24 -10.47
CA PHE A 290 11.63 8.49 -9.21
C PHE A 290 12.00 9.95 -9.05
N TYR A 291 12.00 10.43 -7.81
CA TYR A 291 12.31 11.80 -7.46
C TYR A 291 13.05 11.87 -6.12
N LEU A 292 13.83 12.92 -5.91
CA LEU A 292 14.55 13.14 -4.67
C LEU A 292 13.57 13.38 -3.51
N LYS A 293 13.75 12.64 -2.41
CA LYS A 293 12.85 12.71 -1.25
C LYS A 293 12.81 14.14 -0.71
N GLY A 294 11.62 14.72 -0.76
CA GLY A 294 11.37 16.07 -0.28
C GLY A 294 11.74 17.22 -1.22
N ASP A 295 12.17 16.95 -2.44
CA ASP A 295 12.40 17.96 -3.48
C ASP A 295 11.15 18.14 -4.36
N SER A 296 10.56 19.33 -4.31
CA SER A 296 9.36 19.66 -5.10
C SER A 296 9.63 19.83 -6.59
N ALA A 297 10.83 20.27 -6.99
CA ALA A 297 11.20 20.41 -8.38
C ALA A 297 11.41 19.04 -9.01
N SER A 298 12.18 18.17 -8.35
CA SER A 298 12.38 16.78 -8.80
C SER A 298 11.06 16.02 -8.91
N LEU A 299 10.15 16.17 -7.93
CA LEU A 299 8.81 15.56 -8.00
C LEU A 299 8.00 16.08 -9.21
N LYS A 300 8.02 17.39 -9.45
CA LYS A 300 7.30 17.99 -10.58
C LYS A 300 7.84 17.49 -11.92
N ASP A 301 9.16 17.40 -12.03
CA ASP A 301 9.84 16.92 -13.25
C ASP A 301 9.50 15.44 -13.51
N ALA A 302 9.50 14.60 -12.47
CA ALA A 302 9.08 13.20 -12.58
C ALA A 302 7.61 13.07 -13.06
N PHE A 303 6.70 13.91 -12.55
CA PHE A 303 5.32 13.94 -13.05
C PHE A 303 5.22 14.41 -14.51
N LEU A 304 5.98 15.42 -14.91
CA LEU A 304 5.99 15.91 -16.30
C LEU A 304 6.55 14.87 -17.26
N GLU A 305 7.61 14.17 -16.86
CA GLU A 305 8.21 13.09 -17.63
C GLU A 305 7.22 11.93 -17.79
N SER A 306 6.59 11.49 -16.70
CA SER A 306 5.58 10.44 -16.73
C SER A 306 4.37 10.83 -17.59
N LYS A 307 3.89 12.07 -17.48
CA LYS A 307 2.84 12.58 -18.36
C LYS A 307 3.24 12.53 -19.83
N LYS A 308 4.49 12.88 -20.15
CA LYS A 308 4.99 12.91 -21.53
C LYS A 308 5.15 11.50 -22.10
N ASN A 309 5.71 10.57 -21.33
CA ASN A 309 6.17 9.28 -21.82
C ASN A 309 5.10 8.18 -21.69
N LEU A 310 4.30 8.20 -20.62
CA LEU A 310 3.36 7.12 -20.29
C LEU A 310 1.91 7.43 -20.67
N MET A 311 1.45 8.68 -20.50
CA MET A 311 0.03 8.99 -20.71
C MET A 311 -0.49 8.81 -22.14
N PRO A 312 0.27 9.08 -23.22
CA PRO A 312 -0.20 8.77 -24.57
C PRO A 312 -0.63 7.31 -24.73
N PHE A 313 0.18 6.40 -24.20
CA PHE A 313 -0.11 4.96 -24.20
C PHE A 313 -1.30 4.61 -23.30
N VAL A 314 -1.36 5.16 -22.08
CA VAL A 314 -2.47 4.93 -21.15
C VAL A 314 -3.81 5.34 -21.78
N LEU A 315 -3.87 6.53 -22.38
CA LEU A 315 -5.09 7.03 -23.00
C LEU A 315 -5.49 6.21 -24.23
N GLU A 316 -4.53 5.82 -25.06
CA GLU A 316 -4.77 4.95 -26.22
C GLU A 316 -5.41 3.62 -25.79
N ILE A 317 -4.87 3.00 -24.73
CA ILE A 317 -5.40 1.75 -24.19
C ILE A 317 -6.80 1.92 -23.62
N LEU A 318 -7.02 2.96 -22.83
CA LEU A 318 -8.35 3.23 -22.28
C LEU A 318 -9.38 3.53 -23.39
N ASP A 319 -8.95 4.12 -24.51
CA ASP A 319 -9.82 4.33 -25.66
C ASP A 319 -10.12 3.06 -26.46
N GLN A 320 -9.26 2.03 -26.38
CA GLN A 320 -9.56 0.70 -26.93
C GLN A 320 -10.62 -0.05 -26.10
N TYR A 321 -10.67 0.18 -24.79
CA TYR A 321 -11.51 -0.59 -23.85
C TYR A 321 -12.75 0.16 -23.36
N ARG A 322 -13.60 0.62 -24.29
CA ARG A 322 -14.78 1.46 -24.00
C ARG A 322 -16.11 0.72 -23.94
N THR A 323 -16.13 -0.57 -24.20
CA THR A 323 -17.36 -1.39 -24.18
C THR A 323 -17.15 -2.74 -23.47
N PRO A 324 -18.20 -3.40 -22.98
CA PRO A 324 -18.08 -4.75 -22.42
C PRO A 324 -17.44 -5.74 -23.41
N GLU A 325 -17.76 -5.65 -24.70
CA GLU A 325 -17.17 -6.50 -25.76
C GLU A 325 -15.66 -6.33 -25.85
N SER A 326 -15.17 -5.09 -25.79
CA SER A 326 -13.74 -4.81 -25.86
C SER A 326 -12.97 -5.43 -24.69
N LEU A 327 -13.58 -5.53 -23.50
CA LEU A 327 -12.97 -6.18 -22.33
C LEU A 327 -12.76 -7.68 -22.50
N ILE A 328 -13.59 -8.36 -23.30
CA ILE A 328 -13.44 -9.80 -23.55
C ILE A 328 -12.10 -10.10 -24.25
N THR A 329 -11.56 -9.12 -24.97
CA THR A 329 -10.29 -9.26 -25.70
C THR A 329 -9.06 -8.93 -24.85
N LEU A 330 -9.24 -8.25 -23.71
CA LEU A 330 -8.17 -8.01 -22.75
C LEU A 330 -7.85 -9.34 -22.02
N HIS A 331 -6.58 -9.59 -21.74
CA HIS A 331 -6.15 -10.86 -21.17
C HIS A 331 -6.93 -11.18 -19.88
N GLN A 332 -7.37 -12.43 -19.69
CA GLN A 332 -8.24 -12.81 -18.57
C GLN A 332 -7.64 -12.50 -17.19
N SER A 333 -6.30 -12.47 -17.08
CA SER A 333 -5.61 -12.09 -15.84
C SER A 333 -5.65 -10.59 -15.53
N LEU A 334 -6.01 -9.74 -16.51
CA LEU A 334 -6.11 -8.29 -16.37
C LEU A 334 -7.53 -7.80 -16.11
N VAL A 335 -8.53 -8.68 -16.24
CA VAL A 335 -9.93 -8.33 -16.04
C VAL A 335 -10.59 -9.34 -15.10
N PRO A 336 -10.66 -9.05 -13.79
CA PRO A 336 -11.28 -9.97 -12.83
C PRO A 336 -12.76 -10.23 -13.13
N TYR A 337 -13.39 -9.35 -13.92
CA TYR A 337 -14.82 -9.38 -14.26
C TYR A 337 -15.09 -9.70 -15.75
N TYR A 338 -14.20 -10.46 -16.40
CA TYR A 338 -14.39 -10.85 -17.81
C TYR A 338 -15.70 -11.65 -18.02
N ARG A 339 -16.14 -12.41 -17.02
CA ARG A 339 -17.40 -13.15 -17.07
C ARG A 339 -18.58 -12.21 -17.20
N ASP A 340 -18.58 -11.14 -16.41
CA ASP A 340 -19.61 -10.10 -16.45
C ASP A 340 -19.64 -9.42 -17.82
N ALA A 341 -18.46 -9.11 -18.38
CA ALA A 341 -18.34 -8.54 -19.71
C ALA A 341 -18.97 -9.44 -20.80
N VAL A 342 -18.73 -10.77 -20.74
CA VAL A 342 -19.32 -11.75 -21.68
C VAL A 342 -20.85 -11.81 -21.56
N ILE A 343 -21.40 -11.82 -20.34
CA ILE A 343 -22.86 -11.88 -20.13
C ILE A 343 -23.52 -10.57 -20.60
N LEU A 344 -22.99 -9.41 -20.19
CA LEU A 344 -23.58 -8.10 -20.48
C LEU A 344 -23.52 -7.73 -21.96
N SER A 345 -22.52 -8.24 -22.68
CA SER A 345 -22.40 -8.07 -24.14
C SER A 345 -23.17 -9.11 -24.95
N ASN A 346 -23.85 -10.05 -24.30
CA ASN A 346 -24.56 -11.14 -24.95
C ASN A 346 -23.68 -11.99 -25.89
N ASN A 347 -22.41 -12.21 -25.53
CA ASN A 347 -21.42 -12.93 -26.36
C ASN A 347 -21.12 -14.34 -25.86
N VAL A 348 -22.00 -14.94 -25.06
CA VAL A 348 -21.77 -16.25 -24.43
C VAL A 348 -21.37 -17.32 -25.45
N ASP A 349 -22.10 -17.44 -26.56
CA ASP A 349 -21.83 -18.48 -27.56
C ASP A 349 -20.50 -18.27 -28.29
N ALA A 350 -20.19 -17.03 -28.67
CA ALA A 350 -18.93 -16.69 -29.30
C ALA A 350 -17.73 -16.91 -28.36
N PHE A 351 -17.88 -16.53 -27.09
CA PHE A 351 -16.86 -16.75 -26.06
C PHE A 351 -16.61 -18.24 -25.83
N LEU A 352 -17.67 -19.04 -25.64
CA LEU A 352 -17.54 -20.49 -25.43
C LEU A 352 -16.90 -21.18 -26.63
N SER A 353 -17.29 -20.81 -27.86
CA SER A 353 -16.71 -21.36 -29.09
C SER A 353 -15.20 -21.08 -29.18
N LYS A 354 -14.78 -19.87 -28.82
CA LYS A 354 -13.36 -19.48 -28.77
C LYS A 354 -12.60 -20.28 -27.70
N ARG A 355 -13.15 -20.39 -26.49
CA ARG A 355 -12.53 -21.14 -25.39
C ARG A 355 -12.39 -22.63 -25.71
N GLU A 356 -13.38 -23.23 -26.37
CA GLU A 356 -13.31 -24.62 -26.84
C GLU A 356 -12.21 -24.84 -27.87
N ALA A 357 -11.93 -23.86 -28.72
CA ALA A 357 -10.83 -23.93 -29.69
C ALA A 357 -9.44 -23.69 -29.06
N GLU A 358 -9.35 -22.85 -28.03
CA GLU A 358 -8.08 -22.46 -27.40
C GLU A 358 -7.63 -23.41 -26.28
N PHE A 359 -8.57 -23.95 -25.50
CA PHE A 359 -8.28 -24.77 -24.32
C PHE A 359 -7.37 -25.97 -24.62
N PRO A 360 -7.55 -26.75 -25.71
CA PRO A 360 -6.66 -27.88 -26.01
C PRO A 360 -5.18 -27.47 -26.13
N LYS A 361 -4.91 -26.32 -26.77
CA LYS A 361 -3.53 -25.83 -26.94
C LYS A 361 -2.91 -25.41 -25.62
N GLN A 362 -3.66 -24.64 -24.82
CA GLN A 362 -3.23 -24.22 -23.47
C GLN A 362 -2.99 -25.43 -22.55
N PHE A 363 -3.83 -26.45 -22.69
CA PHE A 363 -3.71 -27.70 -21.94
C PHE A 363 -2.47 -28.51 -22.35
N GLU A 364 -2.17 -28.59 -23.64
CA GLU A 364 -0.93 -29.22 -24.15
C GLU A 364 0.33 -28.48 -23.69
N GLU A 365 0.33 -27.14 -23.69
CA GLU A 365 1.44 -26.32 -23.19
C GLU A 365 1.71 -26.57 -21.70
N LEU A 366 0.66 -26.59 -20.86
CA LEU A 366 0.76 -26.95 -19.45
C LEU A 366 1.42 -28.32 -19.25
N ILE A 367 1.02 -29.31 -20.06
CA ILE A 367 1.58 -30.67 -20.01
C ILE A 367 3.06 -30.66 -20.44
N SER A 368 3.41 -29.91 -21.47
CA SER A 368 4.78 -29.81 -21.99
C SER A 368 5.74 -29.22 -20.95
N VAL A 369 5.37 -28.10 -20.31
CA VAL A 369 6.19 -27.40 -19.31
C VAL A 369 6.47 -28.29 -18.09
N MET A 370 5.48 -29.06 -17.65
CA MET A 370 5.56 -29.85 -16.43
C MET A 370 5.97 -31.32 -16.65
N GLY A 371 5.80 -31.85 -17.87
CA GLY A 371 5.97 -33.26 -18.21
C GLY A 371 7.43 -33.72 -18.33
N GLY A 372 8.37 -32.79 -18.50
CA GLY A 372 9.81 -33.10 -18.61
C GLY A 372 10.46 -33.52 -17.28
N ASN A 373 9.80 -33.32 -16.14
CA ASN A 373 10.36 -33.61 -14.81
C ASN A 373 9.62 -34.80 -14.14
N PRO A 374 10.28 -35.96 -13.94
CA PRO A 374 9.67 -37.12 -13.29
C PRO A 374 9.15 -36.86 -11.86
N MET A 375 9.76 -35.92 -11.11
CA MET A 375 9.33 -35.52 -9.77
C MET A 375 8.00 -34.74 -9.78
N MET A 376 7.60 -34.20 -10.94
CA MET A 376 6.38 -33.41 -11.09
C MET A 376 5.17 -34.25 -11.50
N LYS A 377 5.32 -35.56 -11.73
CA LYS A 377 4.23 -36.42 -12.23
C LYS A 377 2.94 -36.37 -11.37
N PRO A 378 2.98 -36.49 -10.03
CA PRO A 378 1.76 -36.40 -9.21
C PRO A 378 1.11 -35.02 -9.28
N LEU A 379 1.94 -33.97 -9.33
CA LEU A 379 1.47 -32.59 -9.42
C LEU A 379 0.87 -32.29 -10.80
N LEU A 380 1.45 -32.84 -11.87
CA LEU A 380 0.95 -32.73 -13.24
C LEU A 380 -0.43 -33.38 -13.36
N GLU A 381 -0.62 -34.60 -12.86
CA GLU A 381 -1.93 -35.27 -12.92
C GLU A 381 -3.00 -34.49 -12.13
N ARG A 382 -2.63 -33.95 -10.97
CA ARG A 382 -3.52 -33.05 -10.21
C ARG A 382 -3.86 -31.79 -11.03
N LYS A 383 -2.87 -31.13 -11.62
CA LYS A 383 -3.06 -29.89 -12.41
C LYS A 383 -3.87 -30.11 -13.69
N LYS A 384 -3.71 -31.25 -14.35
CA LYS A 384 -4.56 -31.66 -15.49
C LYS A 384 -6.02 -31.77 -15.07
N LYS A 385 -6.29 -32.46 -13.97
CA LYS A 385 -7.64 -32.59 -13.43
C LYS A 385 -8.24 -31.22 -13.06
N GLU A 386 -7.49 -30.42 -12.31
CA GLU A 386 -7.91 -29.06 -11.93
C GLU A 386 -8.25 -28.20 -13.16
N ALA A 387 -7.42 -28.24 -14.21
CA ALA A 387 -7.65 -27.48 -15.43
C ALA A 387 -8.90 -27.96 -16.20
N LEU A 388 -9.13 -29.27 -16.28
CA LEU A 388 -10.31 -29.83 -16.94
C LEU A 388 -11.60 -29.51 -16.16
N ASP A 389 -11.58 -29.70 -14.84
CA ASP A 389 -12.70 -29.38 -13.96
C ASP A 389 -13.03 -27.88 -14.03
N ALA A 390 -12.01 -27.00 -14.01
CA ALA A 390 -12.19 -25.56 -14.15
C ALA A 390 -12.82 -25.18 -15.51
N PHE A 391 -12.37 -25.79 -16.60
CA PHE A 391 -12.92 -25.54 -17.94
C PHE A 391 -14.39 -26.00 -18.05
N GLN A 392 -14.73 -27.19 -17.54
CA GLN A 392 -16.11 -27.67 -17.56
C GLN A 392 -17.03 -26.82 -16.67
N ASN A 393 -16.56 -26.42 -15.48
CA ASN A 393 -17.30 -25.54 -14.58
C ASN A 393 -17.53 -24.16 -15.21
N GLU A 394 -16.53 -23.59 -15.89
CA GLU A 394 -16.67 -22.34 -16.63
C GLU A 394 -17.72 -22.47 -17.75
N LYS A 395 -17.62 -23.52 -18.55
CA LYS A 395 -18.58 -23.79 -19.64
C LYS A 395 -20.01 -23.93 -19.12
N GLN A 396 -20.21 -24.67 -18.03
CA GLN A 396 -21.52 -24.82 -17.41
C GLN A 396 -22.05 -23.49 -16.87
N TRP A 397 -21.20 -22.73 -16.16
CA TRP A 397 -21.56 -21.44 -15.58
C TRP A 397 -22.10 -20.45 -16.62
N PHE A 398 -21.47 -20.40 -17.79
CA PHE A 398 -21.90 -19.58 -18.92
C PHE A 398 -23.15 -20.15 -19.60
N SER A 399 -23.22 -21.48 -19.78
CA SER A 399 -24.38 -22.14 -20.39
C SER A 399 -25.67 -21.92 -19.59
N ASP A 400 -25.59 -21.94 -18.26
CA ASP A 400 -26.72 -21.64 -17.36
C ASP A 400 -27.19 -20.19 -17.46
N ARG A 401 -26.31 -19.28 -17.90
CA ARG A 401 -26.54 -17.83 -17.98
C ARG A 401 -26.65 -17.33 -19.41
N LYS A 402 -27.04 -18.19 -20.35
CA LYS A 402 -27.49 -17.73 -21.66
C LYS A 402 -28.76 -16.88 -21.53
N PRO A 403 -29.01 -15.96 -22.48
CA PRO A 403 -30.24 -15.16 -22.50
C PRO A 403 -31.49 -16.02 -22.31
N ASP A 404 -32.52 -15.43 -21.71
CA ASP A 404 -33.86 -16.03 -21.51
C ASP A 404 -33.92 -17.16 -20.45
N GLY A 405 -32.79 -17.51 -19.82
CA GLY A 405 -32.74 -18.42 -18.68
C GLY A 405 -33.06 -17.75 -17.34
N LYS A 406 -33.59 -18.52 -16.38
CA LYS A 406 -33.83 -18.03 -15.00
C LYS A 406 -32.57 -17.45 -14.36
N ALA A 407 -31.43 -18.14 -14.48
CA ALA A 407 -30.17 -17.70 -13.90
C ALA A 407 -29.61 -16.44 -14.58
N TYR A 408 -29.87 -16.25 -15.88
CA TYR A 408 -29.55 -15.00 -16.58
C TYR A 408 -30.38 -13.83 -16.04
N HIS A 409 -31.69 -13.98 -15.89
CA HIS A 409 -32.54 -12.91 -15.36
C HIS A 409 -32.19 -12.54 -13.91
N GLU A 410 -31.90 -13.52 -13.06
CA GLU A 410 -31.43 -13.29 -11.69
C GLU A 410 -30.09 -12.54 -11.67
N TYR A 411 -29.16 -12.96 -12.53
CA TYR A 411 -27.88 -12.28 -12.69
C TYR A 411 -28.05 -10.83 -13.17
N MET A 412 -28.85 -10.59 -14.21
CA MET A 412 -29.09 -9.25 -14.75
C MET A 412 -29.78 -8.34 -13.73
N LYS A 413 -30.67 -8.89 -12.89
CA LYS A 413 -31.28 -8.14 -11.79
C LYS A 413 -30.21 -7.64 -10.81
N ASN A 414 -29.35 -8.54 -10.30
CA ASN A 414 -28.27 -8.15 -9.39
C ASN A 414 -27.30 -7.15 -10.05
N ALA A 415 -26.92 -7.39 -11.31
CA ALA A 415 -26.03 -6.50 -12.04
C ALA A 415 -26.60 -5.07 -12.17
N ASN A 416 -27.91 -4.94 -12.42
CA ASN A 416 -28.59 -3.65 -12.48
C ASN A 416 -28.68 -2.97 -11.11
N GLU A 417 -28.94 -3.73 -10.03
CA GLU A 417 -28.94 -3.19 -8.67
C GLU A 417 -27.57 -2.61 -8.28
N ILE A 418 -26.48 -3.34 -8.59
CA ILE A 418 -25.11 -2.86 -8.36
C ILE A 418 -24.82 -1.61 -9.20
N LYS A 419 -25.20 -1.62 -10.48
CA LYS A 419 -25.06 -0.48 -11.38
C LYS A 419 -25.72 0.77 -10.83
N ASP A 420 -26.96 0.67 -10.37
CA ASP A 420 -27.70 1.82 -9.83
C ASP A 420 -27.03 2.40 -8.57
N VAL A 421 -26.53 1.53 -7.69
CA VAL A 421 -25.77 1.93 -6.50
C VAL A 421 -24.48 2.65 -6.90
N ASN A 422 -23.71 2.08 -7.82
CA ASN A 422 -22.43 2.64 -8.25
C ASN A 422 -22.60 3.99 -8.94
N LEU A 423 -23.54 4.12 -9.88
CA LEU A 423 -23.82 5.40 -10.55
C LEU A 423 -24.27 6.47 -9.56
N LYS A 424 -25.09 6.11 -8.56
CA LYS A 424 -25.48 7.03 -7.49
C LYS A 424 -24.30 7.47 -6.64
N THR A 425 -23.38 6.57 -6.32
CA THR A 425 -22.17 6.88 -5.55
C THR A 425 -21.24 7.79 -6.33
N LEU A 426 -20.98 7.51 -7.61
CA LEU A 426 -20.15 8.37 -8.47
C LEU A 426 -20.71 9.79 -8.59
N LYS A 427 -22.03 9.95 -8.72
CA LYS A 427 -22.67 11.28 -8.68
C LYS A 427 -22.41 12.03 -7.37
N LYS A 428 -22.48 11.34 -6.22
CA LYS A 428 -22.18 11.94 -4.91
C LYS A 428 -20.71 12.39 -4.81
N LEU A 429 -19.80 11.63 -5.43
CA LEU A 429 -18.38 11.96 -5.52
C LEU A 429 -18.06 13.06 -6.54
N GLY A 430 -19.08 13.66 -7.16
CA GLY A 430 -18.93 14.83 -8.03
C GLY A 430 -18.80 14.51 -9.51
N LEU A 431 -19.00 13.24 -9.92
CA LEU A 431 -19.00 12.88 -11.33
C LEU A 431 -20.29 13.37 -12.01
N ILE A 432 -20.15 14.11 -13.10
CA ILE A 432 -21.28 14.50 -13.95
C ILE A 432 -21.45 13.38 -14.99
N LEU A 433 -22.47 12.54 -14.80
CA LEU A 433 -22.85 11.56 -15.82
C LEU A 433 -23.54 12.30 -16.97
N GLN A 434 -23.04 12.09 -18.19
CA GLN A 434 -23.65 12.61 -19.42
C GLN A 434 -24.86 11.78 -19.83
#